data_AF-A0AAE1RB30-F1
#
_entry.id   AF-A0AAE1RB30-F1
#
_cell.length_a   1.000
_cell.length_b   1.000
_cell.length_c   1.000
_cell.angle_alpha   90.00
_cell.angle_beta   90.00
_cell.angle_gamma   90.00
#
_symmetry.space_group_name_H-M   'P 1'
#
loop_
_entity.id
_entity.type
_entity.pdbx_description
1 polymer ?
#
loop_
_entity_poly.entity_id
_entity_poly.type
_entity_poly.pdbx_seq_one_letter_code
_entity_poly.pdbx_strand_id
1 'polypeptide(L)'
;MKHYCYYLLQPDIAAPGLSILVAYSGLTSLNGDSSEGKRIVKYYVESGTSMACPHVAAAAAYVKSFRPDWSPAAIKSALMTTTKSMKIRPVGAELASGSGQINPRKAINPGLIHGLDFDPYISYFCKEGYNSTNIALLTGSKKYQVFKHTKSKRSRWSKLPLNALKASTCK
;
A
#
# COMPACT_ATOMS: atom_id res chain seq x y z
N MET A 1 17.81 11.03 -18.20
CA MET A 1 17.76 9.58 -17.89
C MET A 1 16.97 9.44 -16.59
N LYS A 2 15.80 8.80 -16.61
CA LYS A 2 14.92 8.70 -15.43
C LYS A 2 15.60 7.80 -14.40
N HIS A 3 15.93 8.35 -13.23
CA HIS A 3 16.40 7.59 -12.09
C HIS A 3 15.27 6.64 -11.66
N TYR A 4 15.38 5.35 -12.03
CA TYR A 4 14.52 4.33 -11.46
C TYR A 4 14.95 4.11 -10.00
N CYS A 5 14.05 4.40 -9.06
CA CYS A 5 14.24 4.06 -7.65
C CYS A 5 14.07 2.54 -7.50
N TYR A 6 15.18 1.81 -7.51
CA TYR A 6 15.21 0.34 -7.40
C TYR A 6 14.84 -0.17 -5.99
N TYR A 7 14.74 0.70 -4.99
CA TYR A 7 14.65 0.26 -3.59
C TYR A 7 13.25 -0.12 -3.10
N LEU A 8 12.18 0.21 -3.84
CA LEU A 8 10.81 -0.17 -3.49
C LEU A 8 10.00 -0.50 -4.74
N LEU A 9 9.59 -1.76 -4.87
CA LEU A 9 8.81 -2.23 -6.01
C LEU A 9 7.37 -1.70 -5.92
N GLN A 10 6.88 -1.11 -7.01
CA GLN A 10 5.50 -0.66 -7.17
C GLN A 10 4.98 -1.10 -8.56
N PRO A 11 3.68 -1.37 -8.71
CA PRO A 11 2.63 -1.37 -7.68
C PRO A 11 2.73 -2.56 -6.72
N ASP A 12 2.00 -2.52 -5.61
CA ASP A 12 2.03 -3.62 -4.61
C ASP A 12 1.15 -4.82 -5.00
N ILE A 13 -0.04 -4.56 -5.53
CA ILE A 13 -1.09 -5.56 -5.77
C ILE A 13 -2.04 -5.09 -6.89
N ALA A 14 -2.65 -6.03 -7.60
CA ALA A 14 -3.67 -5.77 -8.62
C ALA A 14 -5.07 -6.12 -8.12
N ALA A 15 -6.07 -5.33 -8.53
CA ALA A 15 -7.48 -5.53 -8.23
C ALA A 15 -8.35 -5.14 -9.44
N PRO A 16 -9.63 -5.55 -9.48
CA PRO A 16 -10.54 -5.21 -10.57
C PRO A 16 -10.74 -3.70 -10.68
N GLY A 17 -10.43 -3.15 -11.85
CA GLY A 17 -10.61 -1.72 -12.15
C GLY A 17 -11.05 -1.45 -13.58
N LEU A 18 -11.39 -2.47 -14.36
CA LEU A 18 -11.86 -2.34 -15.73
C LEU A 18 -13.35 -2.68 -15.77
N SER A 19 -14.14 -1.82 -16.43
CA SER A 19 -15.58 -2.01 -16.63
C SER A 19 -16.35 -2.30 -15.35
N ILE A 20 -16.11 -1.50 -14.31
CA ILE A 20 -16.77 -1.63 -13.01
C ILE A 20 -18.06 -0.81 -13.01
N LEU A 21 -19.18 -1.44 -12.68
CA LEU A 21 -20.45 -0.76 -12.47
C LEU A 21 -20.43 -0.05 -11.11
N VAL A 22 -20.53 1.27 -11.12
CA VAL A 22 -20.49 2.11 -9.92
C VAL A 22 -21.74 2.98 -9.83
N ALA A 23 -22.12 3.38 -8.61
CA ALA A 23 -23.16 4.38 -8.42
C ALA A 23 -22.68 5.74 -8.96
N TYR A 24 -23.57 6.45 -9.65
CA TYR A 24 -23.26 7.73 -10.28
C TYR A 24 -24.26 8.81 -9.84
N SER A 25 -23.76 10.05 -9.71
CA SER A 25 -24.59 11.16 -9.26
C SER A 25 -25.62 11.53 -10.31
N GLY A 26 -26.89 11.64 -9.90
CA GLY A 26 -27.96 12.13 -10.78
C GLY A 26 -27.90 13.64 -11.05
N LEU A 27 -26.98 14.37 -10.40
CA LEU A 27 -26.82 15.81 -10.57
C LEU A 27 -26.11 16.16 -11.87
N THR A 28 -25.20 15.29 -12.32
CA THR A 28 -24.36 15.46 -13.51
C THR A 28 -24.86 14.62 -14.68
N SER A 29 -24.84 15.20 -15.89
CA SER A 29 -25.13 14.48 -17.14
C SER A 29 -23.94 13.64 -17.56
N LEU A 30 -24.15 12.41 -18.04
CA LEU A 30 -23.07 11.61 -18.62
C LEU A 30 -22.48 12.21 -19.90
N ASN A 31 -23.26 12.99 -20.65
CA ASN A 31 -22.85 13.58 -21.92
C ASN A 31 -22.35 15.03 -21.77
N GLY A 32 -22.06 15.47 -20.54
CA GLY A 32 -21.75 16.88 -20.23
C GLY A 32 -22.96 17.82 -20.36
N ASP A 33 -22.72 19.14 -20.30
CA ASP A 33 -23.71 20.20 -20.52
C ASP A 33 -24.02 20.43 -22.02
N SER A 34 -24.10 19.34 -22.79
CA SER A 34 -24.55 19.40 -24.17
C SER A 34 -26.06 19.70 -24.20
N SER A 35 -26.47 20.61 -25.08
CA SER A 35 -27.87 21.01 -25.30
C SER A 35 -28.78 19.88 -25.82
N GLU A 36 -28.22 18.70 -26.06
CA GLU A 36 -28.90 17.48 -26.49
C GLU A 36 -29.09 16.53 -25.32
N GLY A 37 -30.19 16.71 -24.57
CA GLY A 37 -30.75 15.70 -23.65
C GLY A 37 -29.85 15.27 -22.48
N LYS A 38 -30.11 15.82 -21.28
CA LYS A 38 -29.44 15.42 -20.04
C LYS A 38 -29.59 13.91 -19.78
N ARG A 39 -28.50 13.16 -19.88
CA ARG A 39 -28.50 11.71 -19.61
C ARG A 39 -28.18 11.46 -18.14
N ILE A 40 -29.24 11.31 -17.34
CA ILE A 40 -29.16 11.00 -15.91
C ILE A 40 -29.22 9.49 -15.72
N VAL A 41 -28.24 8.93 -15.03
CA VAL A 41 -28.21 7.50 -14.66
C VAL A 41 -27.93 7.35 -13.17
N LYS A 42 -28.41 6.25 -12.58
CA LYS A 42 -28.08 5.87 -11.19
C LYS A 42 -26.76 5.08 -11.11
N TYR A 43 -26.39 4.42 -12.19
CA TYR A 43 -25.18 3.62 -12.30
C TYR A 43 -24.49 3.87 -13.63
N TYR A 44 -23.16 3.84 -13.61
CA TYR A 44 -22.31 4.00 -14.77
C TYR A 44 -21.17 2.99 -14.74
N VAL A 45 -20.68 2.60 -15.92
CA VAL A 45 -19.55 1.67 -16.04
C VAL A 45 -18.29 2.49 -16.25
N GLU A 46 -17.38 2.41 -15.29
CA GLU A 46 -16.16 3.20 -15.28
C GLU A 46 -14.92 2.30 -15.18
N SER A 47 -13.77 2.81 -15.61
CA SER A 47 -12.52 2.08 -15.62
C SER A 47 -11.37 2.96 -15.16
N GLY A 48 -10.49 2.42 -14.34
CA GLY A 48 -9.33 3.11 -13.82
C GLY A 48 -8.76 2.46 -12.56
N THR A 49 -7.55 2.87 -12.19
CA THR A 49 -6.96 2.52 -10.89
C THR A 49 -7.75 3.11 -9.72
N SER A 50 -8.48 4.21 -9.97
CA SER A 50 -9.50 4.77 -9.07
C SER A 50 -10.60 3.76 -8.71
N MET A 51 -10.96 2.83 -9.60
CA MET A 51 -11.93 1.76 -9.33
C MET A 51 -11.27 0.53 -8.69
N ALA A 52 -9.99 0.27 -8.96
CA ALA A 52 -9.24 -0.79 -8.30
C ALA A 52 -8.94 -0.49 -6.82
N CYS A 53 -8.62 0.77 -6.49
CA CYS A 53 -8.32 1.23 -5.14
C CYS A 53 -9.40 0.85 -4.08
N PRO A 54 -10.70 1.16 -4.28
CA PRO A 54 -11.73 0.82 -3.30
C PRO A 54 -11.91 -0.70 -3.12
N HIS A 55 -11.63 -1.54 -4.14
CA HIS A 55 -11.63 -2.99 -3.97
C HIS A 55 -10.52 -3.45 -3.01
N VAL A 56 -9.32 -2.88 -3.12
CA VAL A 56 -8.21 -3.18 -2.20
C VAL A 56 -8.52 -2.64 -0.80
N ALA A 57 -9.08 -1.45 -0.68
CA ALA A 57 -9.48 -0.87 0.60
C ALA A 57 -10.54 -1.73 1.32
N ALA A 58 -11.56 -2.19 0.59
CA ALA A 58 -12.57 -3.09 1.12
C ALA A 58 -11.97 -4.44 1.56
N ALA A 59 -11.04 -4.99 0.78
CA ALA A 59 -10.33 -6.21 1.16
C ALA A 59 -9.47 -6.03 2.42
N ALA A 60 -8.79 -4.89 2.56
CA ALA A 60 -8.02 -4.56 3.76
C ALA A 60 -8.93 -4.42 4.99
N ALA A 61 -10.07 -3.74 4.85
CA ALA A 61 -11.08 -3.63 5.90
C ALA A 61 -11.67 -5.00 6.29
N TYR A 62 -11.92 -5.86 5.29
CA TYR A 62 -12.35 -7.23 5.49
C TYR A 62 -11.32 -8.03 6.29
N VAL A 63 -10.03 -7.96 5.96
CA VAL A 63 -9.00 -8.64 6.77
C VAL A 63 -8.91 -8.05 8.18
N LYS A 64 -9.00 -6.72 8.31
CA LYS A 64 -8.96 -6.03 9.62
C LYS A 64 -10.11 -6.45 10.54
N SER A 65 -11.29 -6.77 10.01
CA SER A 65 -12.41 -7.21 10.86
C SER A 65 -12.17 -8.57 11.51
N PHE A 66 -11.42 -9.46 10.86
CA PHE A 66 -11.00 -10.75 11.44
C PHE A 66 -9.70 -10.67 12.23
N ARG A 67 -8.87 -9.64 11.98
CA ARG A 67 -7.58 -9.42 12.65
C ARG A 67 -7.45 -7.99 13.17
N PRO A 68 -8.22 -7.60 14.21
CA PRO A 68 -8.26 -6.22 14.70
C PRO A 68 -6.92 -5.73 15.27
N ASP A 69 -6.06 -6.64 15.72
CA ASP A 69 -4.75 -6.40 16.30
C ASP A 69 -3.65 -6.15 15.25
N TRP A 70 -3.89 -6.52 13.98
CA TRP A 70 -2.85 -6.40 12.95
C TRP A 70 -2.54 -4.95 12.56
N SER A 71 -1.25 -4.66 12.42
CA SER A 71 -0.77 -3.38 11.90
C SER A 71 -1.12 -3.21 10.40
N PRO A 72 -1.12 -1.98 9.86
CA PRO A 72 -1.34 -1.75 8.43
C PRO A 72 -0.33 -2.51 7.55
N ALA A 73 0.93 -2.61 7.99
CA ALA A 73 1.97 -3.36 7.31
C ALA A 73 1.67 -4.87 7.29
N ALA A 74 1.17 -5.42 8.41
CA ALA A 74 0.76 -6.82 8.48
C ALA A 74 -0.40 -7.15 7.52
N ILE A 75 -1.41 -6.28 7.45
CA ILE A 75 -2.54 -6.45 6.52
C ILE A 75 -2.09 -6.35 5.07
N LYS A 76 -1.25 -5.35 4.75
CA LYS A 76 -0.63 -5.22 3.43
C LYS A 76 0.14 -6.50 3.06
N SER A 77 0.97 -7.00 3.96
CA SER A 77 1.74 -8.24 3.75
C SER A 77 0.83 -9.46 3.53
N ALA A 78 -0.24 -9.61 4.31
CA ALA A 78 -1.19 -10.70 4.15
C ALA A 78 -1.88 -10.66 2.77
N LEU A 79 -2.28 -9.47 2.30
CA LEU A 79 -2.89 -9.31 0.99
C LEU A 79 -1.92 -9.61 -0.16
N MET A 80 -0.66 -9.16 -0.05
CA MET A 80 0.36 -9.37 -1.09
C MET A 80 0.86 -10.83 -1.16
N THR A 81 0.98 -11.52 -0.03
CA THR A 81 1.51 -12.90 0.01
C THR A 81 0.47 -13.95 -0.38
N THR A 82 -0.81 -13.59 -0.42
CA THR A 82 -1.92 -14.52 -0.71
C THR A 82 -2.59 -14.29 -2.06
N THR A 83 -2.03 -13.41 -2.88
CA THR A 83 -2.51 -13.12 -4.24
C THR A 83 -2.58 -14.35 -5.13
N LYS A 84 -3.39 -14.25 -6.17
CA LYS A 84 -3.35 -15.17 -7.30
C LYS A 84 -2.37 -14.63 -8.33
N SER A 85 -1.39 -15.45 -8.70
CA SER A 85 -0.45 -15.12 -9.77
C SER A 85 -1.21 -14.82 -11.08
N MET A 86 -0.87 -13.69 -11.70
CA MET A 86 -1.43 -13.26 -12.97
C MET A 86 -0.51 -13.73 -14.11
N LYS A 87 -1.07 -14.37 -15.14
CA LYS A 87 -0.32 -14.74 -16.34
C LYS A 87 -0.14 -13.51 -17.23
N ILE A 88 0.75 -12.62 -16.85
CA ILE A 88 1.13 -11.45 -17.66
C ILE A 88 2.33 -11.85 -18.51
N ARG A 89 2.21 -11.76 -19.83
CA ARG A 89 3.33 -11.88 -20.77
C ARG A 89 3.76 -10.44 -21.09
N PRO A 90 4.81 -9.86 -20.48
CA PRO A 90 6.23 -10.13 -20.76
C PRO A 90 7.16 -9.96 -19.51
N VAL A 91 8.47 -9.74 -19.71
CA VAL A 91 9.45 -9.37 -18.67
C VAL A 91 8.99 -8.11 -17.90
N GLY A 92 9.02 -8.15 -16.57
CA GLY A 92 8.58 -7.04 -15.71
C GLY A 92 7.11 -7.11 -15.27
N ALA A 93 6.49 -8.30 -15.26
CA ALA A 93 5.13 -8.53 -14.81
C ALA A 93 4.85 -7.97 -13.40
N GLU A 94 5.85 -7.99 -12.52
CA GLU A 94 5.76 -7.48 -11.17
C GLU A 94 5.65 -5.94 -11.15
N LEU A 95 6.23 -5.23 -12.12
CA LEU A 95 6.03 -3.78 -12.29
C LEU A 95 4.66 -3.43 -12.87
N ALA A 96 3.90 -4.42 -13.34
CA ALA A 96 2.54 -4.24 -13.85
C ALA A 96 1.46 -4.64 -12.82
N SER A 97 1.65 -5.74 -12.09
CA SER A 97 0.64 -6.27 -11.15
C SER A 97 1.10 -6.36 -9.69
N GLY A 98 2.34 -5.98 -9.39
CA GLY A 98 2.94 -6.24 -8.09
C GLY A 98 2.96 -7.73 -7.79
N SER A 99 2.49 -8.08 -6.60
CA SER A 99 2.34 -9.47 -6.15
C SER A 99 1.28 -10.29 -6.90
N GLY A 100 0.39 -9.66 -7.68
CA GLY A 100 -0.67 -10.33 -8.45
C GLY A 100 -2.07 -9.90 -8.05
N GLN A 101 -3.08 -10.68 -8.45
CA GLN A 101 -4.49 -10.33 -8.23
C GLN A 101 -4.92 -10.64 -6.79
N ILE A 102 -5.59 -9.68 -6.15
CA ILE A 102 -6.03 -9.77 -4.76
C ILE A 102 -6.94 -10.99 -4.48
N ASN A 103 -6.73 -11.61 -3.31
CA ASN A 103 -7.54 -12.73 -2.81
C ASN A 103 -7.92 -12.53 -1.34
N PRO A 104 -9.00 -11.79 -1.05
CA PRO A 104 -9.38 -11.43 0.32
C PRO A 104 -9.66 -12.65 1.21
N ARG A 105 -10.19 -13.73 0.61
CA ARG A 105 -10.53 -14.97 1.35
C ARG A 105 -9.29 -15.65 1.93
N LYS A 106 -8.20 -15.73 1.16
CA LYS A 106 -6.94 -16.34 1.64
C LYS A 106 -6.20 -15.41 2.62
N ALA A 107 -6.34 -14.11 2.48
CA ALA A 107 -5.63 -13.12 3.28
C ALA A 107 -5.98 -13.12 4.79
N ILE A 108 -7.09 -13.75 5.21
CA ILE A 108 -7.42 -13.92 6.65
C ILE A 108 -6.43 -14.88 7.33
N ASN A 109 -5.91 -15.87 6.59
CA ASN A 109 -4.95 -16.84 7.08
C ASN A 109 -3.78 -17.02 6.10
N PRO A 110 -2.85 -16.04 6.05
CA PRO A 110 -1.71 -16.03 5.12
C PRO A 110 -0.57 -16.95 5.57
N GLY A 111 -0.64 -17.53 6.78
CA GLY A 111 0.43 -18.30 7.40
C GLY A 111 1.54 -17.43 7.98
N LEU A 112 2.25 -16.69 7.13
CA LEU A 112 3.32 -15.77 7.54
C LEU A 112 2.98 -14.33 7.13
N ILE A 113 3.26 -13.37 8.01
CA ILE A 113 3.13 -11.93 7.74
C ILE A 113 4.43 -11.20 8.05
N HIS A 114 4.76 -10.22 7.22
CA HIS A 114 5.84 -9.27 7.46
C HIS A 114 5.26 -8.02 8.14
N GLY A 115 5.15 -8.08 9.46
CA GLY A 115 4.73 -6.95 10.29
C GLY A 115 5.85 -5.92 10.44
N LEU A 116 5.52 -4.64 10.26
CA LEU A 116 6.36 -3.51 10.62
C LEU A 116 5.55 -2.55 11.48
N ASP A 117 6.20 -2.01 12.50
CA ASP A 117 5.70 -0.89 13.29
C ASP A 117 6.05 0.44 12.62
N PHE A 118 5.71 1.55 13.27
CA PHE A 118 5.92 2.89 12.74
C PHE A 118 7.39 3.31 12.69
N ASP A 119 8.20 2.91 13.68
CA ASP A 119 9.61 3.35 13.81
C ASP A 119 10.53 2.96 12.64
N PRO A 120 10.40 1.77 12.02
CA PRO A 120 11.10 1.44 10.78
C PRO A 120 10.84 2.41 9.62
N TYR A 121 9.63 2.96 9.48
CA TYR A 121 9.32 3.95 8.44
C TYR A 121 10.02 5.28 8.71
N ILE A 122 10.05 5.71 9.97
CA ILE A 122 10.78 6.92 10.38
C ILE A 122 12.29 6.73 10.16
N SER A 123 12.81 5.57 10.52
CA SER A 123 14.21 5.21 10.29
C SER A 123 14.56 5.20 8.79
N TYR A 124 13.64 4.79 7.93
CA TYR A 124 13.79 4.88 6.47
C TYR A 124 13.87 6.33 6.02
N PHE A 125 12.93 7.19 6.43
CA PHE A 125 12.98 8.62 6.09
C PHE A 125 14.27 9.31 6.58
N CYS A 126 14.74 9.00 7.79
CA CYS A 126 16.03 9.53 8.28
C CYS A 126 17.20 9.15 7.37
N LYS A 127 17.22 7.91 6.85
CA LYS A 127 18.29 7.44 5.96
C LYS A 127 18.23 8.07 4.57
N GLU A 128 17.03 8.34 4.07
CA GLU A 128 16.82 9.07 2.82
C GLU A 128 17.15 10.57 2.96
N GLY A 129 17.55 11.05 4.15
CA GLY A 129 18.01 12.42 4.39
C GLY A 129 16.91 13.40 4.78
N TYR A 130 15.73 12.91 5.16
CA TYR A 130 14.67 13.77 5.70
C TYR A 130 15.06 14.30 7.09
N ASN A 131 14.87 15.60 7.30
CA ASN A 131 15.08 16.23 8.60
C ASN A 131 13.88 16.00 9.54
N SER A 132 14.06 16.28 10.83
CA SER A 132 13.01 16.09 11.83
C SER A 132 11.73 16.88 11.57
N THR A 133 11.83 18.04 10.91
CA THR A 133 10.70 18.93 10.60
C THR A 133 9.83 18.36 9.48
N ASN A 134 10.45 17.85 8.42
CA ASN A 134 9.76 17.21 7.30
C ASN A 134 9.07 15.94 7.77
N ILE A 135 9.72 15.17 8.63
CA ILE A 135 9.10 13.97 9.23
C ILE A 135 7.95 14.36 10.14
N ALA A 136 8.11 15.38 10.98
CA ALA A 136 7.03 15.90 11.82
C ALA A 136 5.81 16.31 10.97
N LEU A 137 6.03 16.98 9.84
CA LEU A 137 4.98 17.34 8.89
C LEU A 137 4.29 16.10 8.29
N LEU A 138 5.06 15.13 7.79
CA LEU A 138 4.53 13.90 7.18
C LEU A 138 3.77 13.01 8.16
N THR A 139 4.15 13.04 9.44
CA THR A 139 3.58 12.21 10.50
C THR A 139 2.49 12.91 11.31
N GLY A 140 2.20 14.19 11.02
CA GLY A 140 1.24 14.99 11.78
C GLY A 140 1.65 15.25 13.23
N SER A 141 2.92 15.03 13.58
CA SER A 141 3.45 15.17 14.93
C SER A 141 4.13 16.53 15.10
N LYS A 142 4.09 17.12 16.31
CA LYS A 142 4.70 18.44 16.55
C LYS A 142 6.25 18.42 16.51
N LYS A 143 6.89 17.31 16.93
CA LYS A 143 8.33 17.01 16.80
C LYS A 143 8.54 15.49 16.90
N TYR A 144 9.29 14.89 15.98
CA TYR A 144 9.74 13.49 16.14
C TYR A 144 11.19 13.49 16.62
N GLN A 145 11.40 13.09 17.87
CA GLN A 145 12.72 12.74 18.38
C GLN A 145 12.89 11.25 18.10
N VAL A 146 13.77 10.86 17.18
CA VAL A 146 14.09 9.44 17.00
C VAL A 146 14.67 8.96 18.31
N PHE A 147 13.90 8.20 19.08
CA PHE A 147 14.39 7.59 20.30
C PHE A 147 15.59 6.73 19.90
N LYS A 148 16.74 7.01 20.51
CA LYS A 148 17.86 6.07 20.50
C LYS A 148 17.29 4.78 21.05
N HIS A 149 17.11 3.75 20.21
CA HIS A 149 16.93 2.40 20.74
C HIS A 149 18.21 2.07 21.51
N THR A 150 18.17 2.30 22.81
CA THR A 150 19.03 1.61 23.76
C THR A 150 18.76 0.13 23.53
N LYS A 151 19.83 -0.63 23.24
CA LYS A 151 19.84 -2.06 22.92
C LYS A 151 18.72 -2.82 23.65
N SER A 152 17.58 -3.02 22.98
CA SER A 152 16.54 -3.91 23.48
C SER A 152 17.03 -5.34 23.32
N LYS A 153 16.82 -6.14 24.37
CA LYS A 153 17.42 -7.47 24.56
C LYS A 153 17.18 -8.38 23.34
N ARG A 154 18.28 -8.67 22.64
CA ARG A 154 18.60 -9.88 21.83
C ARG A 154 17.40 -10.81 21.56
N SER A 155 16.61 -10.51 20.54
CA SER A 155 15.74 -11.51 19.91
C SER A 155 16.61 -12.48 19.10
N ARG A 156 16.24 -13.77 19.11
CA ARG A 156 17.01 -14.95 18.68
C ARG A 156 17.17 -15.09 17.15
N TRP A 157 17.18 -13.98 16.41
CA TRP A 157 17.34 -13.95 14.96
C TRP A 157 18.51 -13.06 14.57
N SER A 158 19.73 -13.47 14.96
CA SER A 158 20.96 -12.82 14.52
C SER A 158 21.93 -13.86 13.95
N LYS A 159 21.60 -14.40 12.78
CA LYS A 159 22.55 -15.09 11.89
C LYS A 159 22.21 -14.83 10.40
N LEU A 160 21.97 -13.57 10.06
CA LEU A 160 22.14 -13.10 8.69
C LEU A 160 23.16 -11.96 8.73
N PRO A 161 24.19 -11.95 7.85
CA PRO A 161 25.22 -10.92 7.85
C PRO A 161 24.65 -9.65 7.22
N LEU A 162 23.80 -8.94 7.96
CA LEU A 162 23.48 -7.55 7.68
C LEU A 162 24.60 -6.72 8.29
N ASN A 163 25.56 -6.37 7.43
CA ASN A 163 26.55 -5.35 7.75
C ASN A 163 25.82 -4.08 8.22
N ALA A 164 25.97 -3.80 9.51
CA ALA A 164 25.86 -2.50 10.15
C ALA A 164 24.66 -1.61 9.76
N LEU A 165 23.49 -1.90 10.34
CA LEU A 165 22.51 -0.84 10.65
C LEU A 165 23.08 0.03 11.79
N LYS A 166 24.06 0.88 11.48
CA LYS A 166 24.44 1.98 12.37
C LYS A 166 23.28 2.96 12.41
N ALA A 167 22.75 3.22 13.60
CA ALA A 167 21.70 4.18 13.86
C ALA A 167 22.16 5.58 13.42
N SER A 168 21.64 6.07 12.30
CA SER A 168 21.76 7.46 11.91
C SER A 168 20.60 8.22 12.57
N THR A 169 20.92 9.07 13.54
CA THR A 169 20.01 10.14 13.98
C THR A 169 19.57 10.92 12.74
N CYS A 170 18.26 11.13 12.56
CA CYS A 170 17.77 12.19 11.68
C CYS A 170 18.52 13.48 12.04
N LYS A 171 19.22 14.09 11.07
CA LYS A 171 19.85 15.40 11.27
C LYS A 171 18.79 16.48 11.42
#